data_AF-A0A497T3E9-F1
#
_entry.id   AF-A0A497T3E9-F1
#
_cell.length_a   1.000
_cell.length_b   1.000
_cell.length_c   1.000
_cell.angle_alpha   90.00
_cell.angle_beta   90.00
_cell.angle_gamma   90.00
#
_symmetry.space_group_name_H-M   'P 1'
#
loop_
_entity.id
_entity.type
_entity.pdbx_description
1 polymer ?
#
loop_
_entity_poly.entity_id
_entity_poly.type
_entity_poly.pdbx_seq_one_letter_code
_entity_poly.pdbx_strand_id
1 'polypeptide(L)'
;MISVKKFLCPECRKFVDEFYEGFDEYSEWVVRPKEDGNGAEHVECIDQQTIQFVRSFCCECGFETFEWRASGFIVEVDEAKKTVTPVGGYWKEHYDEFAEIVKELGYTPIGG
;
A
#
# COMPACT_ATOMS: atom_id res chain seq x y z
N MET A 1 1.40 28.22 9.34
CA MET A 1 1.67 27.60 8.03
C MET A 1 1.13 26.18 8.11
N ILE A 2 0.33 25.75 7.14
CA ILE A 2 -0.38 24.47 7.19
C ILE A 2 0.38 23.51 6.28
N SER A 3 1.15 22.59 6.85
CA SER A 3 1.58 21.40 6.14
C SER A 3 0.42 20.40 6.11
N VAL A 4 0.29 19.67 5.00
CA VAL A 4 -0.82 18.72 4.78
C VAL A 4 -0.24 17.34 4.50
N LYS A 5 -0.84 16.31 5.11
CA LYS A 5 -0.48 14.92 4.83
C LYS A 5 -1.23 14.44 3.60
N LYS A 6 -0.49 13.83 2.68
CA LYS A 6 -0.99 13.16 1.48
C LYS A 6 -0.29 11.82 1.33
N PHE A 7 -0.74 11.00 0.40
CA PHE A 7 0.05 9.87 -0.07
C PHE A 7 0.80 10.29 -1.33
N LEU A 8 2.00 9.76 -1.51
CA LEU A 8 2.72 9.80 -2.79
C LEU A 8 2.72 8.37 -3.33
N CYS A 9 2.12 8.16 -4.49
CA CYS A 9 2.08 6.83 -5.10
C CYS A 9 3.33 6.60 -5.97
N PRO A 10 4.02 5.45 -5.83
CA PRO A 10 5.24 5.17 -6.60
C PRO A 10 4.99 4.99 -8.09
N GLU A 11 3.88 4.34 -8.48
CA GLU A 11 3.58 4.07 -9.89
C GLU A 11 3.05 5.30 -10.65
N CYS A 12 2.04 6.00 -10.10
CA CYS A 12 1.48 7.15 -10.80
C CYS A 12 2.28 8.44 -10.58
N ARG A 13 3.25 8.43 -9.65
CA ARG A 13 4.17 9.54 -9.34
C ARG A 13 3.43 10.85 -9.01
N LYS A 14 2.28 10.75 -8.34
CA LYS A 14 1.42 11.88 -7.94
C LYS A 14 1.08 11.84 -6.47
N PHE A 15 0.74 13.00 -5.92
CA PHE A 15 0.05 13.05 -4.64
C PHE A 15 -1.40 12.61 -4.82
N VAL A 16 -1.82 11.69 -3.96
CA VAL A 16 -3.21 11.24 -3.87
C VAL A 16 -3.69 11.42 -2.43
N ASP A 17 -4.98 11.69 -2.29
CA ASP A 17 -5.57 11.91 -0.97
C ASP A 17 -5.94 10.59 -0.27
N GLU A 18 -6.13 9.52 -1.04
CA GLU A 18 -6.57 8.23 -0.55
C GLU A 18 -5.71 7.07 -1.10
N PHE A 19 -5.40 6.13 -0.22
CA PHE A 19 -5.06 4.75 -0.55
C PHE A 19 -6.10 3.87 0.11
N TYR A 20 -6.39 2.74 -0.51
CA TYR A 20 -7.29 1.76 0.05
C TYR A 20 -6.51 0.56 0.56
N GLU A 21 -7.00 -0.03 1.65
CA GLU A 21 -6.47 -1.27 2.20
C GLU A 21 -7.56 -2.35 2.15
N GLY A 22 -7.32 -3.42 1.41
CA GLY A 22 -8.19 -4.59 1.37
C GLY A 22 -7.69 -5.62 2.35
N PHE A 23 -8.57 -6.15 3.20
CA PHE A 23 -8.23 -7.15 4.20
C PHE A 23 -8.81 -8.49 3.75
N ASP A 24 -7.94 -9.47 3.49
CA ASP A 24 -8.38 -10.83 3.17
C ASP A 24 -8.33 -11.72 4.42
N GLU A 25 -9.28 -12.65 4.51
CA GLU A 25 -9.29 -13.67 5.56
C GLU A 25 -8.51 -14.91 5.09
N TYR A 26 -7.63 -15.43 5.96
CA TYR A 26 -6.93 -16.68 5.71
C TYR A 26 -7.67 -17.83 6.40
N SER A 27 -7.94 -18.90 5.63
CA SER A 27 -8.52 -20.12 6.18
C SER A 27 -7.85 -21.35 5.58
N GLU A 28 -7.43 -22.28 6.45
CA GLU A 28 -6.91 -23.59 6.06
C GLU A 28 -8.01 -24.64 6.18
N TRP A 29 -8.16 -25.45 5.14
CA TRP A 29 -9.21 -26.48 5.08
C TRP A 29 -8.63 -27.85 4.76
N VAL A 30 -9.18 -28.88 5.40
CA VAL A 30 -9.08 -30.25 4.90
C VAL A 30 -9.90 -30.33 3.61
N VAL A 31 -9.24 -30.66 2.51
CA VAL A 31 -9.88 -30.90 1.22
C VAL A 31 -9.83 -32.38 0.86
N ARG A 32 -10.93 -32.92 0.31
CA ARG A 32 -11.00 -34.29 -0.19
C ARG A 32 -11.61 -34.34 -1.59
N PRO A 33 -11.25 -35.33 -2.43
CA PRO A 33 -11.92 -35.54 -3.71
C PRO A 33 -13.40 -35.86 -3.50
N LYS A 34 -14.26 -35.34 -4.38
CA LYS A 34 -15.68 -35.73 -4.40
C LYS A 34 -15.83 -37.17 -4.91
N GLU A 35 -16.85 -37.87 -4.43
CA GLU A 35 -17.11 -39.27 -4.82
C GLU A 35 -17.38 -39.45 -6.33
N ASP A 36 -17.91 -38.42 -6.99
CA ASP A 36 -18.14 -38.41 -8.44
C ASP A 36 -16.86 -38.19 -9.26
N GLY A 37 -15.71 -38.01 -8.60
CA GLY A 37 -14.42 -37.73 -9.21
C GLY A 37 -14.27 -36.32 -9.78
N ASN A 38 -15.30 -35.47 -9.70
CA ASN A 38 -15.32 -34.15 -10.33
C ASN A 38 -15.08 -33.03 -9.31
N GLY A 39 -13.83 -32.95 -8.87
CA GLY A 39 -13.32 -31.86 -8.04
C GLY A 39 -13.09 -32.26 -6.59
N ALA A 40 -12.98 -31.26 -5.72
CA ALA A 40 -12.75 -31.42 -4.30
C ALA A 40 -13.84 -30.73 -3.47
N GLU A 41 -14.03 -31.19 -2.25
CA GLU A 41 -14.87 -30.57 -1.24
C GLU A 41 -14.05 -30.16 -0.02
N HIS A 42 -14.42 -29.02 0.57
CA HIS A 42 -13.89 -28.57 1.85
C HIS A 42 -14.67 -29.29 2.96
N VAL A 43 -13.98 -30.07 3.78
CA VAL A 43 -14.59 -30.98 4.77
C VAL A 43 -14.58 -30.35 6.16
N GLU A 44 -13.46 -29.79 6.57
CA GLU A 44 -13.24 -29.27 7.91
C GLU A 44 -12.27 -28.09 7.85
N CYS A 45 -12.59 -27.00 8.57
CA CYS A 45 -11.69 -25.88 8.75
C CYS A 45 -10.67 -26.23 9.82
N ILE A 46 -9.39 -26.28 9.46
CA ILE A 46 -8.28 -26.61 10.36
C ILE A 46 -7.92 -25.38 11.19
N ASP A 47 -7.87 -24.22 10.53
CA ASP A 47 -7.55 -22.96 11.16
C ASP A 47 -8.23 -21.82 10.40
N GLN A 48 -8.78 -20.87 11.16
CA GLN A 48 -9.28 -19.62 10.63
C GLN A 48 -8.67 -18.52 11.47
N GLN A 49 -7.62 -17.93 10.92
CA GLN A 49 -7.03 -16.76 11.51
C GLN A 49 -7.46 -15.55 10.70
N THR A 50 -7.81 -14.47 11.41
CA THR A 50 -7.81 -13.14 10.81
C THR A 50 -6.35 -12.70 10.59
N ILE A 51 -5.58 -13.44 9.77
CA ILE A 51 -4.32 -12.95 9.24
C ILE A 51 -4.72 -11.88 8.24
N GLN A 52 -4.58 -10.63 8.67
CA GLN A 52 -4.82 -9.47 7.84
C GLN A 52 -3.70 -9.36 6.80
N PHE A 53 -3.83 -10.13 5.71
CA PHE A 53 -3.17 -9.76 4.47
C PHE A 53 -3.84 -8.47 4.01
N VAL A 54 -3.27 -7.33 4.42
CA VAL A 54 -3.70 -6.04 3.87
C VAL A 54 -2.94 -5.76 2.58
N ARG A 55 -3.67 -5.80 1.49
CA ARG A 55 -3.23 -5.27 0.21
C ARG A 55 -3.49 -3.78 0.21
N SER A 56 -2.47 -3.00 -0.13
CA SER A 56 -2.62 -1.56 -0.34
C SER A 56 -2.79 -1.28 -1.82
N PHE A 57 -3.76 -0.46 -2.18
CA PHE A 57 -3.97 -0.09 -3.58
C PHE A 57 -4.21 1.41 -3.78
N CYS A 58 -3.65 1.93 -4.86
CA CYS A 58 -3.83 3.33 -5.28
C CYS A 58 -5.12 3.46 -6.08
N CYS A 59 -5.99 4.38 -5.66
CA CYS A 59 -7.30 4.60 -6.29
C CYS A 59 -7.22 5.14 -7.71
N GLU A 60 -6.10 5.77 -8.10
CA GLU A 60 -5.98 6.44 -9.40
C GLU A 60 -5.36 5.58 -10.51
N CYS A 61 -4.42 4.68 -10.20
CA CYS A 61 -3.66 3.94 -11.21
C CYS A 61 -3.72 2.42 -11.09
N GLY A 62 -4.36 1.89 -10.05
CA GLY A 62 -4.45 0.44 -9.84
C GLY A 62 -3.15 -0.21 -9.36
N PHE A 63 -2.15 0.57 -8.92
CA PHE A 63 -1.02 0.04 -8.15
C PHE A 63 -1.55 -0.75 -6.96
N GLU A 64 -1.02 -1.96 -6.74
CA GLU A 64 -1.37 -2.86 -5.65
C GLU A 64 -0.11 -3.50 -5.08
N THR A 65 -0.03 -3.63 -3.75
CA THR A 65 1.07 -4.32 -3.08
C THR A 65 0.61 -5.05 -1.82
N PHE A 66 1.20 -6.22 -1.58
CA PHE A 66 1.01 -7.02 -0.37
C PHE A 66 2.15 -6.81 0.65
N GLU A 67 3.24 -6.17 0.24
CA GLU A 67 4.44 -5.98 1.05
C GLU A 67 4.34 -4.72 1.91
N TRP A 68 3.74 -3.66 1.36
CA TRP A 68 3.70 -2.35 1.99
C TRP A 68 2.28 -1.93 2.36
N ARG A 69 2.14 -1.37 3.56
CA ARG A 69 0.90 -0.73 4.02
C ARG A 69 0.74 0.65 3.40
N ALA A 70 -0.50 1.14 3.27
CA ALA A 70 -0.80 2.46 2.74
C ALA A 70 -0.04 3.55 3.52
N SER A 71 0.10 3.35 4.83
CA SER A 71 0.86 4.24 5.73
C SER A 71 2.33 4.42 5.34
N GLY A 72 2.91 3.45 4.62
CA GLY A 72 4.26 3.55 4.07
C GLY A 72 4.42 4.65 3.03
N PHE A 73 3.33 5.01 2.34
CA PHE A 73 3.34 5.99 1.24
C PHE A 73 3.01 7.42 1.69
N ILE A 74 2.82 7.67 2.98
CA ILE A 74 2.46 9.00 3.50
C ILE A 74 3.65 9.97 3.36
N VAL A 75 3.36 11.17 2.90
CA VAL A 75 4.26 12.31 2.83
C VAL A 75 3.61 13.54 3.47
N GLU A 76 4.42 14.46 3.96
CA GLU A 76 3.98 15.78 4.40
C GLU A 76 4.38 16.82 3.36
N VAL A 77 3.39 17.57 2.85
CA VAL A 77 3.59 18.61 1.83
C VAL A 77 3.44 19.98 2.48
N ASP A 78 4.46 20.83 2.36
CA ASP A 78 4.42 22.24 2.73
C ASP A 78 4.37 23.08 1.44
N GLU A 79 3.16 23.52 1.10
CA GLU A 79 2.91 24.32 -0.11
C GLU A 79 3.59 25.70 -0.07
N ALA A 80 3.76 26.28 1.11
CA ALA A 80 4.35 27.60 1.25
C ALA A 80 5.87 27.56 0.98
N LYS A 81 6.52 26.49 1.43
CA LYS A 81 7.96 26.27 1.20
C LYS A 81 8.27 25.48 -0.06
N LYS A 82 7.26 24.92 -0.73
CA LYS A 82 7.42 23.95 -1.83
C LYS A 82 8.35 22.81 -1.42
N THR A 83 8.13 22.25 -0.24
CA THR A 83 8.90 21.11 0.28
C THR A 83 8.01 19.91 0.54
N VAL A 84 8.58 18.71 0.42
CA VAL A 84 7.90 17.44 0.74
C VAL A 84 8.82 16.60 1.62
N THR A 85 8.27 16.05 2.70
CA THR A 85 8.99 15.22 3.67
C THR A 85 8.37 13.82 3.72
N PRO A 86 9.15 12.74 3.64
CA PRO A 86 8.61 11.39 3.75
C PRO A 86 8.22 11.11 5.21
N VAL A 87 6.98 10.66 5.42
CA VAL A 87 6.46 10.29 6.74
C VAL A 87 6.45 8.77 6.89
N GLY A 88 5.94 8.08 5.87
CA GLY A 88 5.84 6.63 5.81
C GLY A 88 7.19 5.94 5.61
N GLY A 89 7.27 4.67 6.05
CA GLY A 89 8.50 3.87 6.03
C GLY A 89 9.04 3.63 4.62
N TYR A 90 8.17 3.29 3.67
CA TYR A 90 8.55 3.03 2.28
C TYR A 90 9.36 4.20 1.69
N TRP A 91 8.86 5.44 1.80
CA TRP A 91 9.60 6.59 1.24
C TRP A 91 10.89 6.97 1.97
N LYS A 92 11.06 6.52 3.22
CA LYS A 92 12.33 6.67 3.95
C LYS A 92 13.35 5.65 3.48
N GLU A 93 12.91 4.42 3.22
CA GLU A 93 13.77 3.32 2.73
C GLU A 93 14.12 3.50 1.24
N HIS A 94 13.20 4.07 0.47
CA HIS A 94 13.33 4.34 -0.97
C HIS A 94 13.53 5.85 -1.25
N TYR A 95 14.43 6.49 -0.50
CA TYR A 95 14.57 7.95 -0.53
C TYR A 95 15.03 8.52 -1.89
N ASP A 96 15.89 7.81 -2.62
CA ASP A 96 16.39 8.28 -3.93
C ASP A 96 15.24 8.39 -4.95
N GLU A 97 14.37 7.37 -5.00
CA GLU A 97 13.16 7.36 -5.84
C GLU A 97 12.17 8.46 -5.40
N PHE A 98 11.94 8.57 -4.08
CA PHE A 98 11.14 9.65 -3.51
C PHE A 98 11.65 11.04 -3.96
N ALA A 99 12.95 11.27 -3.83
CA ALA A 99 13.56 12.55 -4.15
C ALA A 99 13.48 12.87 -5.64
N GLU A 100 13.57 11.87 -6.51
CA GLU A 100 13.33 12.03 -7.95
C GLU A 100 11.89 12.47 -8.23
N ILE A 101 10.91 11.71 -7.73
CA ILE A 101 9.48 12.00 -7.95
C ILE A 101 9.12 13.41 -7.44
N VAL A 102 9.56 13.77 -6.24
CA VAL A 102 9.25 15.06 -5.61
C VAL A 102 9.81 16.23 -6.45
N LYS A 103 11.00 16.07 -7.03
CA LYS A 103 11.59 17.09 -7.92
C LYS A 103 10.80 17.22 -9.22
N GLU A 104 10.34 16.12 -9.80
CA GLU A 104 9.50 16.14 -11.01
C GLU A 104 8.18 16.87 -10.77
N LEU A 105 7.61 16.72 -9.56
CA LEU A 105 6.41 17.44 -9.13
C LEU A 105 6.65 18.93 -8.82
N GLY A 106 7.89 19.41 -8.90
CA GLY A 106 8.25 20.81 -8.67
C GLY A 106 8.43 21.18 -7.19
N TYR A 107 8.72 20.21 -6.32
CA TYR A 107 8.97 20.42 -4.90
C TYR A 107 10.42 20.06 -4.55
N THR A 108 10.87 20.53 -3.38
CA THR A 108 12.16 20.16 -2.80
C THR A 108 11.98 19.01 -1.81
N PRO A 109 12.62 17.84 -2.01
CA PRO A 109 12.56 16.75 -1.05
C PRO A 109 13.38 17.10 0.20
N ILE A 110 12.82 16.84 1.37
CA ILE A 110 13.41 17.08 2.67
C ILE A 110 13.43 15.76 3.45
N GLY A 111 14.57 15.38 3.99
CA GLY A 111 14.76 14.08 4.65
C GLY A 111 15.90 13.30 4.01
N GLY A 112 16.16 12.09 4.50
CA GLY A 112 17.34 11.29 4.19
C GLY A 112 17.97 10.78 5.47
#